data_AF-A0ABD6BPW6-F1
#
_entry.id   AF-A0ABD6BPW6-F1
#
_cell.length_a   1.000
_cell.length_b   1.000
_cell.length_c   1.000
_cell.angle_alpha   90.00
_cell.angle_beta   90.00
_cell.angle_gamma   90.00
#
_symmetry.space_group_name_H-M   'P 1'
#
loop_
_entity.id
_entity.type
_entity.pdbx_description
1 polymer ?
#
loop_
_entity_poly.entity_id
_entity_poly.type
_entity_poly.pdbx_seq_one_letter_code
_entity_poly.pdbx_strand_id
1 'polypeptide(L)'
;MADIFAAYAVENDEKNVRSTHECESERLHLYTSVRTEKQRLVVSGLDRHIPDLCAPATYLSVKHKQDTTVLRLIAVDFTEWLSQSASNIKDTDKTWSSRVFRPIYYLYVACFLSLTKWWPYGTNVYDHDWDALIILDACRVDALREVSEEYDFVSVDETINSVGSTSFEWMNHTFDTDYREEIERTAYVSGNGYTDRVLGHGGETGHAAMPFGPSEYDVVDPEDFAYLEELWRAEFDNSSEWMIDGNAGSWVHPKYTTDRAIEAGRERSSDRLLVHYMYPHDPFPLADSDDLVRPFDSLRSRDVTRAEAYREYLDHLRLVLDEVERLLENLNAEDVVITADHGEAFGEYGFYRHVIGCPLPCMREVPWVKTTAEDTGMYDPEAPEPESETDSVDVESRLENLGYL
;
A
#
# COMPACT_ATOMS: atom_id res chain seq x y z
N MET A 1 0.16 -10.96 23.39
CA MET A 1 -0.62 -10.45 22.24
C MET A 1 -0.57 -11.42 21.07
N ALA A 2 0.62 -11.90 20.68
CA ALA A 2 0.80 -13.02 19.74
C ALA A 2 -0.07 -14.26 20.07
N ASP A 3 -0.23 -14.62 21.35
CA ASP A 3 -1.12 -15.74 21.76
C ASP A 3 -2.63 -15.46 21.56
N ILE A 4 -3.06 -14.20 21.60
CA ILE A 4 -4.46 -13.80 21.34
C ILE A 4 -4.73 -13.88 19.83
N PHE A 5 -3.74 -13.53 19.00
CA PHE A 5 -3.82 -13.67 17.54
C PHE A 5 -3.56 -15.11 17.07
N ALA A 6 -2.79 -15.92 17.81
CA ALA A 6 -2.66 -17.35 17.54
C ALA A 6 -3.99 -18.09 17.76
N ALA A 7 -4.80 -17.69 18.74
CA ALA A 7 -6.15 -18.21 18.92
C ALA A 7 -7.11 -17.90 17.76
N TYR A 8 -6.87 -16.83 16.99
CA TYR A 8 -7.58 -16.52 15.75
C TYR A 8 -7.27 -17.52 14.62
N ALA A 9 -6.07 -18.10 14.59
CA ALA A 9 -5.60 -19.03 13.56
C ALA A 9 -5.88 -20.52 13.88
N VAL A 10 -5.77 -20.94 15.14
CA VAL A 10 -5.81 -22.37 15.53
C VAL A 10 -7.21 -23.02 15.36
N GLU A 11 -8.31 -22.27 15.53
CA GLU A 11 -9.67 -22.84 15.40
C GLU A 11 -10.11 -23.10 13.94
N ASN A 12 -9.43 -22.51 12.95
CA ASN A 12 -9.69 -22.78 11.54
C ASN A 12 -9.09 -24.13 11.07
N ASP A 13 -8.15 -24.69 11.84
CA ASP A 13 -7.47 -25.95 11.48
C ASP A 13 -8.25 -27.20 11.94
N GLU A 14 -8.96 -27.14 13.08
CA GLU A 14 -9.68 -28.31 13.62
C GLU A 14 -11.04 -28.59 12.96
N LYS A 15 -11.70 -27.59 12.37
CA LYS A 15 -13.03 -27.78 11.77
C LYS A 15 -13.01 -28.27 10.32
N ASN A 16 -11.94 -27.99 9.56
CA ASN A 16 -11.84 -28.40 8.15
C ASN A 16 -11.43 -29.86 7.94
N VAL A 17 -10.88 -30.53 8.96
CA VAL A 17 -10.61 -31.98 8.92
C VAL A 17 -11.91 -32.80 9.03
N ARG A 18 -13.01 -32.21 9.54
CA ARG A 18 -14.30 -32.91 9.65
C ARG A 18 -15.22 -32.75 8.43
N SER A 19 -15.11 -31.67 7.66
CA SER A 19 -15.97 -31.41 6.50
C SER A 19 -15.57 -32.19 5.24
N THR A 20 -14.30 -32.60 5.13
CA THR A 20 -13.79 -33.38 3.99
C THR A 20 -14.27 -34.83 3.95
N HIS A 21 -14.85 -35.36 5.03
CA HIS A 21 -15.38 -36.73 5.09
C HIS A 21 -16.87 -36.88 4.79
N GLU A 22 -17.64 -35.78 4.67
CA GLU A 22 -19.09 -35.84 4.41
C GLU A 22 -19.51 -35.33 3.02
N CYS A 23 -18.58 -34.82 2.19
CA CYS A 23 -18.92 -34.11 0.95
C CYS A 23 -18.72 -34.92 -0.36
N GLU A 24 -18.67 -36.26 -0.31
CA GLU A 24 -18.56 -37.10 -1.52
C GLU A 24 -19.87 -37.77 -1.99
N SER A 25 -21.01 -37.61 -1.30
CA SER A 25 -22.23 -38.39 -1.62
C SER A 25 -23.40 -37.65 -2.28
N GLU A 26 -23.36 -36.34 -2.54
CA GLU A 26 -24.57 -35.59 -2.96
C GLU A 26 -24.49 -34.75 -4.25
N ARG A 27 -23.49 -34.94 -5.13
CA ARG A 27 -23.51 -34.33 -6.48
C ARG A 27 -24.03 -35.28 -7.55
N LEU A 28 -25.33 -35.55 -7.51
CA LEU A 28 -26.07 -36.03 -8.68
C LEU A 28 -27.55 -35.70 -8.52
N HIS A 29 -28.00 -34.55 -9.02
CA HIS A 29 -29.25 -34.39 -9.80
C HIS A 29 -29.66 -32.91 -9.99
N LEU A 30 -30.23 -32.66 -11.17
CA LEU A 30 -31.21 -31.61 -11.54
C LEU A 30 -30.69 -30.28 -12.13
N TYR A 31 -30.51 -30.33 -13.45
CA TYR A 31 -30.88 -29.27 -14.39
C TYR A 31 -32.41 -29.21 -14.57
N THR A 32 -33.04 -28.03 -14.57
CA THR A 32 -33.98 -27.54 -15.61
C THR A 32 -34.58 -26.16 -15.30
N SER A 33 -34.31 -25.18 -16.18
CA SER A 33 -35.21 -24.16 -16.79
C SER A 33 -36.42 -23.59 -16.02
N VAL A 34 -36.60 -22.25 -16.03
CA VAL A 34 -37.73 -21.52 -16.66
C VAL A 34 -37.49 -19.98 -16.62
N ARG A 35 -38.10 -19.27 -17.57
CA ARG A 35 -37.89 -17.91 -18.09
C ARG A 35 -38.99 -16.92 -17.63
N THR A 36 -38.78 -15.62 -17.91
CA THR A 36 -39.73 -14.44 -17.95
C THR A 36 -39.98 -13.73 -16.60
N GLU A 37 -40.06 -12.40 -16.46
CA GLU A 37 -40.51 -11.31 -17.35
C GLU A 37 -40.06 -9.90 -16.85
N LYS A 38 -40.10 -8.89 -17.72
CA LYS A 38 -39.65 -7.48 -17.55
C LYS A 38 -40.63 -6.61 -16.75
N GLN A 39 -40.14 -5.57 -16.07
CA GLN A 39 -40.85 -4.27 -15.96
C GLN A 39 -39.89 -3.07 -15.83
N ARG A 40 -40.15 -2.03 -16.66
CA ARG A 40 -39.51 -0.70 -16.71
C ARG A 40 -40.24 0.26 -15.77
N LEU A 41 -39.50 1.18 -15.15
CA LEU A 41 -40.04 2.40 -14.53
C LEU A 41 -39.45 3.63 -15.23
N VAL A 42 -40.35 4.55 -15.57
CA VAL A 42 -40.13 5.85 -16.23
C VAL A 42 -40.19 6.94 -15.16
N VAL A 43 -39.26 7.90 -15.19
CA VAL A 43 -39.33 9.12 -14.38
C VAL A 43 -39.41 10.33 -15.32
N SER A 44 -40.45 11.15 -15.14
CA SER A 44 -40.64 12.45 -15.78
C SER A 44 -40.67 13.54 -14.70
N GLY A 45 -39.89 14.61 -14.89
CA GLY A 45 -39.79 15.74 -13.95
C GLY A 45 -40.88 16.81 -14.09
N LEU A 46 -40.91 17.76 -13.14
CA LEU A 46 -40.87 19.22 -13.32
C LEU A 46 -41.28 20.00 -12.05
N ASP A 47 -40.39 20.92 -11.67
CA ASP A 47 -40.54 22.29 -11.14
C ASP A 47 -41.42 22.66 -9.94
N ARG A 48 -40.82 23.45 -9.02
CA ARG A 48 -41.24 24.85 -8.72
C ARG A 48 -40.22 25.63 -7.87
N HIS A 49 -39.93 26.86 -8.31
CA HIS A 49 -39.21 27.97 -7.65
C HIS A 49 -39.92 28.57 -6.43
N ILE A 50 -39.15 29.25 -5.54
CA ILE A 50 -39.30 30.67 -5.08
C ILE A 50 -38.16 31.04 -4.07
N PRO A 51 -37.74 32.32 -3.93
CA PRO A 51 -36.36 32.75 -3.62
C PRO A 51 -36.13 33.50 -2.27
N ASP A 52 -34.88 33.97 -2.11
CA ASP A 52 -34.37 35.14 -1.34
C ASP A 52 -34.02 35.02 0.17
N LEU A 53 -32.72 35.21 0.52
CA LEU A 53 -32.15 36.35 1.28
C LEU A 53 -30.83 36.05 2.07
N CYS A 54 -29.91 37.01 1.98
CA CYS A 54 -28.84 37.39 2.93
C CYS A 54 -27.47 36.68 2.92
N ALA A 55 -26.48 37.38 2.34
CA ALA A 55 -25.11 37.54 2.90
C ALA A 55 -25.06 38.87 3.71
N PRO A 56 -23.97 39.29 4.42
CA PRO A 56 -22.64 38.68 4.61
C PRO A 56 -22.11 38.72 6.08
N ALA A 57 -20.97 38.10 6.37
CA ALA A 57 -20.13 38.50 7.51
C ALA A 57 -18.63 38.16 7.29
N THR A 58 -17.88 39.21 6.94
CA THR A 58 -16.42 39.29 6.99
C THR A 58 -15.96 39.37 8.46
N TYR A 59 -14.93 38.62 8.86
CA TYR A 59 -14.12 38.94 10.05
C TYR A 59 -12.63 38.71 9.77
N LEU A 60 -11.90 39.82 9.73
CA LEU A 60 -10.46 39.92 9.97
C LEU A 60 -10.23 39.97 11.48
N SER A 61 -9.34 39.14 12.05
CA SER A 61 -8.49 39.54 13.19
C SER A 61 -7.44 38.48 13.58
N VAL A 62 -6.17 38.80 13.28
CA VAL A 62 -4.96 38.78 14.14
C VAL A 62 -4.62 37.52 14.98
N LYS A 63 -3.43 36.98 14.67
CA LYS A 63 -2.62 36.02 15.46
C LYS A 63 -2.55 36.34 16.96
N HIS A 64 -2.88 35.37 17.80
CA HIS A 64 -2.18 35.17 19.07
C HIS A 64 -2.03 33.69 19.39
N LYS A 65 -0.76 33.28 19.52
CA LYS A 65 -0.26 31.95 19.91
C LYS A 65 -0.65 31.71 21.37
N GLN A 66 -1.41 30.67 21.64
CA GLN A 66 -1.46 30.05 22.97
C GLN A 66 -1.46 28.53 22.80
N ASP A 67 -0.30 27.96 23.08
CA ASP A 67 -0.09 26.53 23.29
C ASP A 67 -1.03 26.04 24.39
N THR A 68 -2.07 25.35 23.96
CA THR A 68 -2.77 24.36 24.76
C THR A 68 -3.00 23.18 23.84
N THR A 69 -2.09 22.20 23.90
CA THR A 69 -2.28 20.89 23.26
C THR A 69 -3.43 20.19 23.96
N VAL A 70 -4.65 20.54 23.55
CA VAL A 70 -5.84 19.74 23.82
C VAL A 70 -5.73 18.55 22.87
N LEU A 71 -5.63 17.34 23.41
CA LEU A 71 -5.80 16.08 22.68
C LEU A 71 -7.15 16.12 21.94
N ARG A 72 -7.16 16.66 20.72
CA ARG A 72 -8.27 16.51 19.79
C ARG A 72 -8.09 15.15 19.11
N LEU A 73 -8.40 14.09 19.85
CA LEU A 73 -8.82 12.83 19.22
C LEU A 73 -10.21 13.09 18.65
N ILE A 74 -10.28 13.57 17.41
CA ILE A 74 -11.55 13.65 16.69
C ILE A 74 -11.89 12.22 16.26
N ALA A 75 -13.13 11.81 16.55
CA ALA A 75 -13.60 10.45 16.33
C ALA A 75 -13.52 10.08 14.84
N VAL A 76 -12.72 9.06 14.50
CA VAL A 76 -13.11 8.18 13.40
C VAL A 76 -14.28 7.34 13.92
N ASP A 77 -15.35 7.30 13.14
CA ASP A 77 -16.74 7.15 13.59
C ASP A 77 -17.02 5.92 14.47
N PHE A 78 -17.11 6.13 15.80
CA PHE A 78 -17.45 5.08 16.77
C PHE A 78 -18.78 4.39 16.45
N THR A 79 -19.77 5.14 15.92
CA THR A 79 -21.08 4.58 15.58
C THR A 79 -21.01 3.70 14.34
N GLU A 80 -20.20 4.10 13.36
CA GLU A 80 -19.87 3.27 12.21
C GLU A 80 -19.12 2.01 12.65
N TRP A 81 -18.05 2.12 13.43
CA TRP A 81 -17.32 0.96 13.97
C TRP A 81 -18.25 0.02 14.74
N LEU A 82 -19.13 0.53 15.59
CA LEU A 82 -20.12 -0.28 16.30
C LEU A 82 -21.08 -0.99 15.33
N SER A 83 -21.56 -0.28 14.31
CA SER A 83 -22.48 -0.83 13.31
C SER A 83 -21.82 -1.93 12.49
N GLN A 84 -20.59 -1.70 12.02
CA GLN A 84 -19.80 -2.66 11.27
C GLN A 84 -19.40 -3.84 12.16
N SER A 85 -19.02 -3.61 13.42
CA SER A 85 -18.74 -4.66 14.39
C SER A 85 -19.97 -5.52 14.66
N ALA A 86 -21.14 -4.91 14.85
CA ALA A 86 -22.39 -5.64 15.05
C ALA A 86 -22.82 -6.43 13.79
N SER A 87 -22.59 -5.87 12.60
CA SER A 87 -22.81 -6.56 11.31
C SER A 87 -21.86 -7.75 11.17
N ASN A 88 -20.56 -7.53 11.36
CA ASN A 88 -19.52 -8.55 11.30
C ASN A 88 -19.76 -9.66 12.33
N ILE A 89 -20.20 -9.33 13.55
CA ILE A 89 -20.55 -10.31 14.58
C ILE A 89 -21.78 -11.13 14.17
N LYS A 90 -22.68 -10.65 13.32
CA LYS A 90 -23.89 -11.37 12.89
C LYS A 90 -23.71 -12.19 11.62
N ASP A 91 -22.69 -11.89 10.83
CA ASP A 91 -22.34 -12.55 9.58
C ASP A 91 -22.06 -14.04 9.80
N THR A 92 -22.97 -14.91 9.34
CA THR A 92 -22.87 -16.37 9.51
C THR A 92 -21.93 -17.03 8.52
N ASP A 93 -21.54 -16.32 7.47
CA ASP A 93 -20.64 -16.83 6.43
C ASP A 93 -19.17 -16.71 6.87
N LYS A 94 -18.90 -15.88 7.89
CA LYS A 94 -17.59 -15.74 8.54
C LYS A 94 -17.39 -16.73 9.69
N THR A 95 -16.14 -17.13 9.87
CA THR A 95 -15.72 -17.94 11.02
C THR A 95 -15.95 -17.19 12.33
N TRP A 96 -16.26 -17.93 13.40
CA TRP A 96 -16.49 -17.34 14.72
C TRP A 96 -15.30 -16.47 15.19
N SER A 97 -14.08 -16.90 14.90
CA SER A 97 -12.87 -16.14 15.19
C SER A 97 -12.85 -14.79 14.44
N SER A 98 -13.11 -14.78 13.13
CA SER A 98 -13.18 -13.53 12.34
C SER A 98 -14.26 -12.56 12.83
N ARG A 99 -15.39 -13.08 13.27
CA ARG A 99 -16.50 -12.30 13.82
C ARG A 99 -16.11 -11.54 15.10
N VAL A 100 -15.28 -12.15 15.95
CA VAL A 100 -14.89 -11.62 17.27
C VAL A 100 -13.59 -10.83 17.23
N PHE A 101 -12.56 -11.34 16.55
CA PHE A 101 -11.21 -10.76 16.59
C PHE A 101 -11.04 -9.54 15.69
N ARG A 102 -11.80 -9.42 14.59
CA ARG A 102 -11.72 -8.24 13.71
C ARG A 102 -12.09 -6.93 14.45
N PRO A 103 -13.21 -6.84 15.19
CA PRO A 103 -13.50 -5.66 16.01
C PRO A 103 -12.43 -5.35 17.07
N ILE A 104 -11.86 -6.39 17.69
CA ILE A 104 -10.79 -6.23 18.69
C ILE A 104 -9.51 -5.71 18.04
N TYR A 105 -9.18 -6.19 16.84
CA TYR A 105 -8.05 -5.71 16.06
C TYR A 105 -8.18 -4.23 15.76
N TYR A 106 -9.32 -3.76 15.23
CA TYR A 106 -9.50 -2.33 14.94
C TYR A 106 -9.56 -1.45 16.19
N LEU A 107 -9.97 -1.98 17.35
CA LEU A 107 -9.81 -1.27 18.63
C LEU A 107 -8.32 -1.15 19.01
N TYR A 108 -7.52 -2.19 18.77
CA TYR A 108 -6.07 -2.13 18.93
C TYR A 108 -5.44 -1.13 17.96
N VAL A 109 -5.80 -1.16 16.66
CA VAL A 109 -5.27 -0.22 15.65
C VAL A 109 -5.61 1.22 16.03
N ALA A 110 -6.85 1.49 16.48
CA ALA A 110 -7.26 2.79 16.98
C ALA A 110 -6.36 3.32 18.10
N CYS A 111 -6.11 2.48 19.12
CA CYS A 111 -5.18 2.80 20.20
C CYS A 111 -3.75 3.00 19.68
N PHE A 112 -3.30 2.12 18.79
CA PHE A 112 -1.94 2.12 18.27
C PHE A 112 -1.65 3.39 17.48
N LEU A 113 -2.45 3.71 16.46
CA LEU A 113 -2.27 4.91 15.63
C LEU A 113 -2.44 6.21 16.42
N SER A 114 -3.35 6.22 17.40
CA SER A 114 -3.50 7.38 18.31
C SER A 114 -2.24 7.64 19.14
N LEU A 115 -1.47 6.60 19.44
CA LEU A 115 -0.19 6.71 20.15
C LEU A 115 0.95 7.00 19.18
N THR A 116 1.02 6.29 18.04
CA THR A 116 2.14 6.44 17.10
C THR A 116 2.13 7.74 16.34
N LYS A 117 0.99 8.43 16.24
CA LYS A 117 0.96 9.83 15.80
C LYS A 117 1.92 10.71 16.60
N TRP A 118 2.04 10.50 17.92
CA TRP A 118 2.88 11.33 18.79
C TRP A 118 4.21 10.67 19.14
N TRP A 119 4.27 9.35 19.08
CA TRP A 119 5.45 8.55 19.37
C TRP A 119 5.61 7.47 18.30
N PRO A 120 6.20 7.84 17.14
CA PRO A 120 6.39 6.91 16.04
C PRO A 120 7.02 5.60 16.51
N TYR A 121 6.47 4.48 16.02
CA TYR A 121 7.04 3.15 16.23
C TYR A 121 7.80 2.77 14.97
N GLY A 122 9.11 2.60 15.06
CA GLY A 122 9.96 2.32 13.91
C GLY A 122 11.12 3.31 13.81
N THR A 123 11.77 3.33 12.66
CA THR A 123 12.88 4.23 12.33
C THR A 123 12.52 4.95 11.05
N ASN A 124 12.49 6.29 11.09
CA ASN A 124 12.21 7.07 9.89
C ASN A 124 13.45 7.03 9.00
N VAL A 125 13.26 6.92 7.68
CA VAL A 125 14.37 6.86 6.72
C VAL A 125 15.23 8.13 6.72
N TYR A 126 14.67 9.28 7.13
CA TYR A 126 15.38 10.55 7.28
C TYR A 126 16.20 10.65 8.59
N ASP A 127 16.09 9.68 9.51
CA ASP A 127 17.03 9.55 10.63
C ASP A 127 18.43 9.10 10.17
N HIS A 128 18.58 8.77 8.89
CA HIS A 128 19.80 8.30 8.26
C HIS A 128 20.22 9.20 7.09
N ASP A 129 21.52 9.29 6.87
CA ASP A 129 22.10 9.89 5.67
C ASP A 129 22.12 8.87 4.51
N TRP A 130 21.71 9.34 3.34
CA TRP A 130 21.70 8.62 2.07
C TRP A 130 21.58 9.63 0.93
N ASP A 131 22.20 9.32 -0.20
CA ASP A 131 22.06 10.07 -1.45
C ASP A 131 20.88 9.56 -2.27
N ALA A 132 20.71 8.22 -2.31
CA ALA A 132 19.58 7.58 -2.95
C ALA A 132 18.92 6.53 -2.04
N LEU A 133 17.60 6.56 -1.96
CA LEU A 133 16.78 5.61 -1.21
C LEU A 133 15.82 4.89 -2.16
N ILE A 134 15.99 3.58 -2.28
CA ILE A 134 15.21 2.70 -3.15
C ILE A 134 14.25 1.90 -2.26
N ILE A 135 12.95 2.11 -2.43
CA ILE A 135 11.87 1.41 -1.73
C ILE A 135 11.31 0.32 -2.64
N LEU A 136 11.32 -0.92 -2.15
CA LEU A 136 10.64 -2.07 -2.74
C LEU A 136 9.34 -2.34 -1.96
N ASP A 137 8.19 -2.05 -2.57
CA ASP A 137 6.88 -2.14 -1.92
C ASP A 137 6.61 -3.56 -1.37
N ALA A 138 6.25 -3.64 -0.09
CA ALA A 138 5.98 -4.88 0.62
C ALA A 138 7.15 -5.90 0.66
N CYS A 139 8.40 -5.46 0.46
CA CYS A 139 9.56 -6.37 0.44
C CYS A 139 9.92 -6.92 1.83
N ARG A 140 9.92 -8.25 1.95
CA ARG A 140 10.31 -8.97 3.17
C ARG A 140 11.81 -9.19 3.25
N VAL A 141 12.35 -9.06 4.47
CA VAL A 141 13.75 -9.37 4.80
C VAL A 141 14.15 -10.80 4.41
N ASP A 142 13.32 -11.79 4.72
CA ASP A 142 13.64 -13.19 4.44
C ASP A 142 13.60 -13.53 2.96
N ALA A 143 12.72 -12.88 2.19
CA ALA A 143 12.67 -13.02 0.74
C ALA A 143 13.89 -12.38 0.07
N LEU A 144 14.28 -11.17 0.48
CA LEU A 144 15.47 -10.52 -0.07
C LEU A 144 16.74 -11.31 0.24
N ARG A 145 16.83 -11.93 1.43
CA ARG A 145 17.92 -12.87 1.78
C ARG A 145 17.92 -14.14 0.93
N GLU A 146 16.76 -14.60 0.48
CA GLU A 146 16.66 -15.83 -0.32
C GLU A 146 17.22 -15.63 -1.73
N VAL A 147 17.05 -14.43 -2.29
CA VAL A 147 17.55 -14.07 -3.64
C VAL A 147 18.89 -13.34 -3.61
N SER A 148 19.47 -13.04 -2.43
CA SER A 148 20.66 -12.17 -2.33
C SER A 148 21.89 -12.72 -3.05
N GLU A 149 22.05 -14.04 -3.14
CA GLU A 149 23.19 -14.64 -3.88
C GLU A 149 23.10 -14.46 -5.40
N GLU A 150 21.95 -14.02 -5.91
CA GLU A 150 21.72 -13.77 -7.35
C GLU A 150 22.16 -12.36 -7.77
N TYR A 151 22.38 -11.44 -6.82
CA TYR A 151 22.64 -10.02 -7.07
C TYR A 151 23.83 -9.51 -6.24
N ASP A 152 24.90 -9.05 -6.91
CA ASP A 152 26.15 -8.63 -6.25
C ASP A 152 25.97 -7.38 -5.34
N PHE A 153 24.95 -6.56 -5.59
CA PHE A 153 24.63 -5.36 -4.82
C PHE A 153 23.73 -5.62 -3.61
N VAL A 154 23.27 -6.86 -3.41
CA VAL A 154 22.34 -7.21 -2.32
C VAL A 154 23.08 -7.96 -1.21
N SER A 155 23.31 -7.29 -0.08
CA SER A 155 23.73 -7.92 1.18
C SER A 155 22.84 -7.47 2.33
N VAL A 156 22.02 -8.39 2.85
CA VAL A 156 21.01 -8.09 3.89
C VAL A 156 21.59 -8.31 5.30
N ASP A 157 22.59 -7.50 5.64
CA ASP A 157 23.27 -7.52 6.94
C ASP A 157 22.50 -6.75 8.03
N GLU A 158 21.76 -5.73 7.63
CA GLU A 158 21.02 -4.84 8.51
C GLU A 158 19.52 -4.87 8.17
N THR A 159 18.70 -4.59 9.19
CA THR A 159 17.25 -4.46 9.10
C THR A 159 16.81 -3.34 10.02
N ILE A 160 15.76 -2.62 9.64
CA ILE A 160 15.12 -1.62 10.51
C ILE A 160 13.65 -1.98 10.74
N ASN A 161 13.05 -1.39 11.77
CA ASN A 161 11.60 -1.44 11.91
C ASN A 161 11.01 -0.28 11.11
N SER A 162 10.19 -0.60 10.11
CA SER A 162 9.40 0.38 9.39
C SER A 162 8.47 1.15 10.32
N VAL A 163 8.26 2.43 10.01
CA VAL A 163 7.28 3.29 10.67
C VAL A 163 5.82 2.95 10.30
N GLY A 164 5.62 2.09 9.30
CA GLY A 164 4.30 1.63 8.87
C GLY A 164 4.24 0.12 8.63
N SER A 165 3.03 -0.40 8.56
CA SER A 165 2.74 -1.77 8.10
C SER A 165 1.89 -1.80 6.84
N THR A 166 1.66 -0.63 6.23
CA THR A 166 1.05 -0.38 4.91
C THR A 166 1.67 0.88 4.34
N SER A 167 1.65 1.09 3.02
CA SER A 167 2.28 2.25 2.40
C SER A 167 1.73 3.57 2.91
N PHE A 168 0.42 3.69 3.09
CA PHE A 168 -0.17 4.93 3.62
C PHE A 168 0.17 5.16 5.11
N GLU A 169 0.32 4.11 5.94
CA GLU A 169 0.81 4.26 7.33
C GLU A 169 2.27 4.70 7.31
N TRP A 170 3.07 4.13 6.41
CA TRP A 170 4.47 4.47 6.23
C TRP A 170 4.66 5.92 5.77
N MET A 171 3.95 6.36 4.72
CA MET A 171 4.02 7.72 4.19
C MET A 171 3.59 8.76 5.23
N ASN A 172 2.53 8.48 6.00
CA ASN A 172 2.05 9.35 7.07
C ASN A 172 3.10 9.61 8.16
N HIS A 173 3.90 8.61 8.49
CA HIS A 173 4.95 8.72 9.49
C HIS A 173 6.32 9.09 8.91
N THR A 174 6.51 8.94 7.59
CA THR A 174 7.77 9.23 6.90
C THR A 174 7.87 10.68 6.50
N PHE A 175 6.83 11.20 5.83
CA PHE A 175 6.79 12.56 5.30
C PHE A 175 6.21 13.56 6.29
N ASP A 176 6.61 13.42 7.56
CA ASP A 176 6.20 14.30 8.64
C ASP A 176 6.90 15.66 8.54
N THR A 177 6.20 16.73 8.91
CA THR A 177 6.74 18.10 8.92
C THR A 177 7.98 18.28 9.80
N ASP A 178 8.25 17.39 10.75
CA ASP A 178 9.49 17.37 11.54
C ASP A 178 10.74 17.11 10.66
N TYR A 179 10.60 16.47 9.49
CA TYR A 179 11.67 16.19 8.51
C TYR A 179 11.60 17.09 7.27
N ARG A 180 10.89 18.23 7.36
CA ARG A 180 10.67 19.14 6.22
C ARG A 180 11.96 19.60 5.55
N GLU A 181 13.01 19.89 6.32
CA GLU A 181 14.27 20.39 5.75
C GLU A 181 14.97 19.35 4.85
N GLU A 182 14.85 18.07 5.20
CA GLU A 182 15.36 16.94 4.42
C GLU A 182 14.47 16.64 3.21
N ILE A 183 13.15 16.72 3.39
CA ILE A 183 12.17 16.49 2.31
C ILE A 183 12.27 17.57 1.23
N GLU A 184 12.48 18.84 1.60
CA GLU A 184 12.71 19.97 0.68
C GLU A 184 13.91 19.80 -0.24
N ARG A 185 14.80 18.84 0.07
CA ARG A 185 16.00 18.51 -0.72
C ARG A 185 15.88 17.17 -1.45
N THR A 186 14.73 16.51 -1.35
CA THR A 186 14.49 15.18 -1.88
C THR A 186 13.65 15.23 -3.15
N ALA A 187 14.17 14.65 -4.23
CA ALA A 187 13.37 14.26 -5.39
C ALA A 187 12.71 12.92 -5.10
N TYR A 188 11.39 12.80 -5.26
CA TYR A 188 10.62 11.60 -5.01
C TYR A 188 9.92 11.12 -6.28
N VAL A 189 10.32 9.96 -6.78
CA VAL A 189 9.72 9.28 -7.94
C VAL A 189 8.95 8.06 -7.43
N SER A 190 7.63 8.07 -7.58
CA SER A 190 6.76 7.07 -6.93
C SER A 190 5.81 6.38 -7.92
N GLY A 191 5.85 5.05 -7.94
CA GLY A 191 4.79 4.21 -8.52
C GLY A 191 3.54 4.10 -7.65
N ASN A 192 3.62 4.51 -6.38
CA ASN A 192 2.58 4.23 -5.39
C ASN A 192 1.51 5.34 -5.36
N GLY A 193 0.26 4.96 -5.65
CA GLY A 193 -0.90 5.86 -5.73
C GLY A 193 -1.31 6.52 -4.42
N TYR A 194 -0.81 6.05 -3.27
CA TYR A 194 -1.10 6.68 -1.99
C TYR A 194 -0.43 8.04 -1.81
N THR A 195 0.50 8.44 -2.69
CA THR A 195 1.08 9.79 -2.65
C THR A 195 0.00 10.88 -2.70
N ASP A 196 -1.01 10.76 -3.56
CA ASP A 196 -2.11 11.74 -3.67
C ASP A 196 -3.03 11.73 -2.44
N ARG A 197 -3.35 10.54 -1.92
CA ARG A 197 -4.23 10.41 -0.74
C ARG A 197 -3.54 10.87 0.55
N VAL A 198 -2.26 10.58 0.71
CA VAL A 198 -1.52 10.95 1.91
C VAL A 198 -1.08 12.41 1.83
N LEU A 199 -0.33 12.79 0.80
CA LEU A 199 0.25 14.13 0.70
C LEU A 199 -0.81 15.16 0.27
N GLY A 200 -1.72 14.81 -0.64
CA GLY A 200 -2.75 15.72 -1.13
C GLY A 200 -3.93 15.93 -0.18
N HIS A 201 -4.16 15.02 0.78
CA HIS A 201 -5.35 15.04 1.65
C HIS A 201 -5.03 14.98 3.15
N GLY A 202 -3.88 15.50 3.58
CA GLY A 202 -3.56 15.71 5.00
C GLY A 202 -3.39 14.41 5.80
N GLY A 203 -2.90 13.37 5.13
CA GLY A 203 -2.54 12.12 5.76
C GLY A 203 -3.67 11.09 5.86
N GLU A 204 -4.46 10.93 4.80
CA GLU A 204 -5.57 9.99 4.79
C GLU A 204 -5.09 8.53 5.04
N THR A 205 -5.62 7.87 6.08
CA THR A 205 -5.27 6.47 6.42
C THR A 205 -6.22 5.43 5.84
N GLY A 206 -6.93 5.77 4.76
CA GLY A 206 -8.00 4.95 4.19
C GLY A 206 -9.19 4.75 5.13
N HIS A 207 -10.22 4.03 4.67
CA HIS A 207 -11.48 3.80 5.39
C HIS A 207 -11.42 2.63 6.38
N ALA A 208 -10.35 2.52 7.18
CA ALA A 208 -10.33 1.58 8.28
C ALA A 208 -11.37 2.05 9.33
N ALA A 209 -12.49 1.33 9.43
CA ALA A 209 -13.52 1.59 10.42
C ALA A 209 -12.96 1.34 11.84
N MET A 210 -12.38 2.39 12.41
CA MET A 210 -11.80 2.41 13.75
C MET A 210 -12.72 3.18 14.69
N PRO A 211 -12.84 2.78 15.97
CA PRO A 211 -13.70 3.46 16.94
C PRO A 211 -13.25 4.88 17.30
N PHE A 212 -11.97 5.18 17.09
CA PHE A 212 -11.31 6.46 17.26
C PHE A 212 -9.93 6.37 16.58
N GLY A 213 -9.24 7.48 16.39
CA GLY A 213 -7.92 7.50 15.76
C GLY A 213 -7.49 8.92 15.44
N PRO A 214 -6.29 9.11 14.90
CA PRO A 214 -5.94 10.37 14.26
C PRO A 214 -6.85 10.58 13.04
N SER A 215 -7.39 11.79 12.90
CA SER A 215 -8.16 12.21 11.73
C SER A 215 -7.32 12.90 10.67
N GLU A 216 -6.13 13.35 11.04
CA GLU A 216 -5.16 14.10 10.24
C GLU A 216 -3.76 13.75 10.77
N TYR A 217 -2.77 13.75 9.88
CA TYR A 217 -1.35 13.63 10.22
C TYR A 217 -0.63 14.93 9.85
N ASP A 218 0.49 15.18 10.51
CA ASP A 218 1.31 16.37 10.28
C ASP A 218 2.26 16.11 9.09
N VAL A 219 1.67 15.80 7.94
CA VAL A 219 2.39 15.51 6.68
C VAL A 219 2.71 16.79 5.92
N VAL A 220 3.81 16.76 5.18
CA VAL A 220 4.19 17.82 4.22
C VAL A 220 3.24 17.86 3.01
N ASP A 221 3.23 18.99 2.31
CA ASP A 221 2.51 19.15 1.04
C ASP A 221 3.35 18.58 -0.12
N PRO A 222 2.73 18.15 -1.24
CA PRO A 222 3.45 17.70 -2.44
C PRO A 222 4.48 18.72 -2.96
N GLU A 223 4.17 20.02 -2.84
CA GLU A 223 5.04 21.14 -3.26
C GLU A 223 6.28 21.32 -2.36
N ASP A 224 6.30 20.68 -1.18
CA ASP A 224 7.44 20.75 -0.27
C ASP A 224 8.60 19.88 -0.75
N PHE A 225 8.40 18.92 -1.66
CA PHE A 225 9.49 18.13 -2.23
C PHE A 225 10.30 18.97 -3.24
N ALA A 226 11.61 18.70 -3.35
CA ALA A 226 12.44 19.31 -4.40
C ALA A 226 11.90 18.96 -5.80
N TYR A 227 11.38 17.75 -5.92
CA TYR A 227 10.69 17.24 -7.10
C TYR A 227 9.79 16.09 -6.67
N LEU A 228 8.53 16.04 -7.11
CA LEU A 228 7.65 14.90 -6.92
C LEU A 228 7.13 14.45 -8.28
N GLU A 229 7.29 13.16 -8.58
CA GLU A 229 6.78 12.55 -9.80
C GLU A 229 5.92 11.32 -9.48
N GLU A 230 4.63 11.42 -9.82
CA GLU A 230 3.61 10.43 -9.54
C GLU A 230 3.35 9.55 -10.76
N LEU A 231 4.14 8.48 -10.89
CA LEU A 231 4.16 7.58 -12.05
C LEU A 231 2.85 6.84 -12.27
N TRP A 232 2.06 6.63 -11.22
CA TRP A 232 0.76 5.96 -11.30
C TRP A 232 -0.27 6.75 -12.13
N ARG A 233 -0.02 8.05 -12.39
CA ARG A 233 -0.84 8.90 -13.28
C ARG A 233 -0.60 8.62 -14.76
N ALA A 234 0.43 7.87 -15.12
CA ALA A 234 0.69 7.51 -16.50
C ALA A 234 -0.31 6.46 -17.01
N GLU A 235 -0.80 6.68 -18.23
CA GLU A 235 -1.60 5.73 -18.99
C GLU A 235 -0.80 5.19 -20.17
N PHE A 236 -0.92 3.88 -20.38
CA PHE A 236 -0.24 3.18 -21.47
C PHE A 236 -1.24 2.30 -22.20
N ASP A 237 -1.00 2.12 -23.50
CA ASP A 237 -1.60 0.99 -24.22
C ASP A 237 -1.00 -0.32 -23.69
N ASN A 238 -1.80 -1.39 -23.63
CA ASN A 238 -1.35 -2.71 -23.17
C ASN A 238 -0.21 -3.28 -24.03
N SER A 239 -0.06 -2.78 -25.27
CA SER A 239 1.05 -3.16 -26.17
C SER A 239 2.37 -2.42 -25.89
N SER A 240 2.37 -1.45 -24.96
CA SER A 240 3.53 -0.65 -24.59
C SER A 240 4.57 -1.48 -23.83
N GLU A 241 5.86 -1.19 -24.04
CA GLU A 241 6.95 -1.80 -23.27
C GLU A 241 6.95 -1.42 -21.78
N TRP A 242 6.20 -0.37 -21.42
CA TRP A 242 5.99 0.06 -20.03
C TRP A 242 4.93 -0.79 -19.31
N MET A 243 4.36 -1.78 -19.99
CA MET A 243 3.34 -2.68 -19.47
C MET A 243 3.81 -4.13 -19.51
N ILE A 244 3.39 -4.92 -18.52
CA ILE A 244 3.48 -6.38 -18.48
C ILE A 244 2.08 -6.91 -18.71
N ASP A 245 1.89 -7.64 -19.81
CA ASP A 245 0.63 -8.32 -20.11
C ASP A 245 0.64 -9.72 -19.46
N GLY A 246 -0.25 -9.91 -18.49
CA GLY A 246 -0.40 -11.14 -17.73
C GLY A 246 -1.74 -11.82 -18.00
N ASN A 247 -1.95 -12.99 -17.39
CA ASN A 247 -3.17 -13.78 -17.61
C ASN A 247 -4.46 -13.05 -17.17
N ALA A 248 -4.38 -12.25 -16.10
CA ALA A 248 -5.54 -11.62 -15.48
C ALA A 248 -5.60 -10.08 -15.68
N GLY A 249 -4.75 -9.52 -16.54
CA GLY A 249 -4.70 -8.08 -16.78
C GLY A 249 -3.34 -7.60 -17.26
N SER A 250 -3.17 -6.28 -17.35
CA SER A 250 -1.89 -5.65 -17.67
C SER A 250 -1.50 -4.68 -16.55
N TRP A 251 -0.22 -4.69 -16.17
CA TRP A 251 0.31 -3.88 -15.07
C TRP A 251 1.54 -3.10 -15.53
N VAL A 252 1.86 -2.00 -14.86
CA VAL A 252 3.04 -1.18 -15.20
C VAL A 252 4.30 -1.97 -14.89
N HIS A 253 5.20 -2.09 -15.86
CA HIS A 253 6.51 -2.70 -15.67
C HIS A 253 7.38 -1.85 -14.74
N PRO A 254 8.18 -2.43 -13.81
CA PRO A 254 9.11 -1.64 -12.98
C PRO A 254 10.16 -0.86 -13.80
N LYS A 255 10.32 -1.20 -15.08
CA LYS A 255 11.20 -0.52 -16.03
C LYS A 255 10.77 0.94 -16.20
N TYR A 256 9.47 1.23 -16.14
CA TYR A 256 8.98 2.61 -16.19
C TYR A 256 9.51 3.43 -15.01
N THR A 257 9.45 2.87 -13.79
CA THR A 257 10.00 3.52 -12.60
C THR A 257 11.50 3.73 -12.69
N THR A 258 12.26 2.73 -13.14
CA THR A 258 13.71 2.85 -13.37
C THR A 258 14.03 3.98 -14.33
N ASP A 259 13.32 4.03 -15.46
CA ASP A 259 13.57 5.04 -16.50
C ASP A 259 13.37 6.47 -15.98
N ARG A 260 12.23 6.70 -15.33
CA ARG A 260 11.88 8.02 -14.77
C ARG A 260 12.82 8.39 -13.62
N ALA A 261 13.24 7.41 -12.81
CA ALA A 261 14.22 7.63 -11.75
C ALA A 261 15.61 8.01 -12.29
N ILE A 262 16.08 7.39 -13.37
CA ILE A 262 17.35 7.75 -14.04
C ILE A 262 17.26 9.19 -14.57
N GLU A 263 16.17 9.55 -15.23
CA GLU A 263 15.97 10.92 -15.71
C GLU A 263 15.94 11.93 -14.57
N ALA A 264 15.17 11.64 -13.52
CA ALA A 264 15.10 12.49 -12.33
C ALA A 264 16.48 12.69 -11.68
N GLY A 265 17.24 11.60 -11.50
CA GLY A 265 18.58 11.63 -10.91
C GLY A 265 19.62 12.35 -11.76
N ARG A 266 19.46 12.40 -13.09
CA ARG A 266 20.38 13.10 -13.99
C ARG A 266 20.02 14.57 -14.19
N GLU A 267 18.73 14.91 -14.19
CA GLU A 267 18.25 16.24 -14.60
C GLU A 267 17.78 17.14 -13.46
N ARG A 268 17.32 16.57 -12.34
CA ARG A 268 16.77 17.36 -11.23
C ARG A 268 17.89 17.76 -10.28
N SER A 269 17.83 19.02 -9.83
CA SER A 269 18.75 19.54 -8.82
C SER A 269 18.20 19.26 -7.42
N SER A 270 18.45 18.05 -6.92
CA SER A 270 18.12 17.62 -5.55
C SER A 270 19.35 17.03 -4.88
N ASP A 271 19.42 17.12 -3.55
CA ASP A 271 20.52 16.51 -2.79
C ASP A 271 20.26 15.01 -2.55
N ARG A 272 18.99 14.59 -2.62
CA ARG A 272 18.52 13.22 -2.34
C ARG A 272 17.56 12.74 -3.43
N LEU A 273 17.61 11.45 -3.76
CA LEU A 273 16.66 10.78 -4.65
C LEU A 273 15.96 9.63 -3.94
N LEU A 274 14.64 9.68 -3.82
CA LEU A 274 13.80 8.61 -3.29
C LEU A 274 13.03 7.97 -4.46
N VAL A 275 13.19 6.67 -4.65
CA VAL A 275 12.54 5.89 -5.72
C VAL A 275 11.68 4.82 -5.08
N HIS A 276 10.37 4.78 -5.41
CA HIS A 276 9.43 3.83 -4.81
C HIS A 276 8.80 2.94 -5.88
N TYR A 277 9.31 1.71 -5.95
CA TYR A 277 8.84 0.65 -6.84
C TYR A 277 7.63 -0.07 -6.24
N MET A 278 6.69 -0.48 -7.10
CA MET A 278 5.47 -1.22 -6.72
C MET A 278 5.65 -2.73 -6.52
N TYR A 279 6.86 -3.25 -6.71
CA TYR A 279 7.15 -4.68 -6.60
C TYR A 279 8.11 -4.89 -5.42
N PRO A 280 8.03 -6.03 -4.72
CA PRO A 280 7.33 -7.28 -5.06
C PRO A 280 5.86 -7.40 -4.62
N HIS A 281 5.16 -6.31 -4.30
CA HIS A 281 3.73 -6.35 -3.95
C HIS A 281 2.84 -6.98 -5.06
N ASP A 282 1.69 -7.56 -4.68
CA ASP A 282 0.74 -8.17 -5.63
C ASP A 282 -0.15 -7.11 -6.30
N PRO A 283 -0.34 -7.13 -7.63
CA PRO A 283 -0.50 -8.38 -8.36
C PRO A 283 0.77 -8.94 -8.98
N PHE A 284 0.77 -10.25 -9.25
CA PHE A 284 1.86 -11.01 -9.85
C PHE A 284 1.60 -11.23 -11.36
N PRO A 285 1.87 -10.24 -12.23
CA PRO A 285 1.54 -10.32 -13.67
C PRO A 285 2.18 -11.51 -14.41
N LEU A 286 3.33 -12.00 -13.94
CA LEU A 286 4.03 -13.13 -14.58
C LEU A 286 3.45 -14.49 -14.19
N ALA A 287 2.51 -14.55 -13.25
CA ALA A 287 1.96 -15.80 -12.75
C ALA A 287 1.11 -16.54 -13.80
N ASP A 288 1.24 -17.86 -13.83
CA ASP A 288 0.60 -18.73 -14.83
C ASP A 288 -0.92 -18.94 -14.61
N SER A 289 -1.51 -18.42 -13.53
CA SER A 289 -2.94 -18.56 -13.24
C SER A 289 -3.51 -17.36 -12.51
N ASP A 290 -4.78 -17.04 -12.76
CA ASP A 290 -5.49 -15.93 -12.11
C ASP A 290 -5.45 -16.00 -10.58
N ASP A 291 -5.55 -17.22 -10.02
CA ASP A 291 -5.44 -17.48 -8.58
C ASP A 291 -4.07 -17.12 -8.00
N LEU A 292 -3.02 -17.16 -8.82
CA LEU A 292 -1.66 -16.79 -8.41
C LEU A 292 -1.32 -15.34 -8.73
N VAL A 293 -2.00 -14.70 -9.68
CA VAL A 293 -1.86 -13.25 -9.93
C VAL A 293 -2.29 -12.44 -8.71
N ARG A 294 -3.33 -12.90 -7.97
CA ARG A 294 -3.78 -12.27 -6.70
C ARG A 294 -3.96 -13.33 -5.62
N PRO A 295 -2.87 -13.83 -5.04
CA PRO A 295 -2.89 -15.11 -4.34
C PRO A 295 -3.55 -15.07 -2.98
N PHE A 296 -3.72 -13.91 -2.34
CA PHE A 296 -4.06 -13.88 -0.92
C PHE A 296 -5.47 -14.37 -0.58
N ASP A 297 -6.45 -14.20 -1.47
CA ASP A 297 -7.79 -14.74 -1.25
C ASP A 297 -7.80 -16.26 -1.45
N SER A 298 -7.20 -16.74 -2.54
CA SER A 298 -7.03 -18.17 -2.84
C SER A 298 -6.14 -18.87 -1.80
N LEU A 299 -5.16 -18.16 -1.22
CA LEU A 299 -4.31 -18.66 -0.14
C LEU A 299 -5.08 -18.75 1.17
N ARG A 300 -6.00 -17.81 1.43
CA ARG A 300 -6.88 -17.83 2.61
C ARG A 300 -7.92 -18.95 2.52
N SER A 301 -8.46 -19.22 1.33
CA SER A 301 -9.38 -20.35 1.09
C SER A 301 -8.67 -21.71 0.95
N ARG A 302 -7.33 -21.70 0.83
CA ARG A 302 -6.47 -22.87 0.59
C ARG A 302 -6.61 -23.49 -0.82
N ASP A 303 -7.08 -22.70 -1.79
CA ASP A 303 -7.08 -23.06 -3.20
C ASP A 303 -5.67 -23.02 -3.81
N VAL A 304 -4.80 -22.14 -3.28
CA VAL A 304 -3.34 -22.16 -3.53
C VAL A 304 -2.56 -22.36 -2.25
N THR A 305 -1.36 -22.93 -2.35
CA THR A 305 -0.47 -23.13 -1.21
C THR A 305 0.41 -21.91 -0.97
N ARG A 306 0.88 -21.73 0.28
CA ARG A 306 1.85 -20.69 0.64
C ARG A 306 3.11 -20.78 -0.23
N ALA A 307 3.56 -21.99 -0.57
CA ALA A 307 4.77 -22.18 -1.37
C ALA A 307 4.60 -21.76 -2.83
N GLU A 308 3.38 -21.87 -3.39
CA GLU A 308 3.10 -21.36 -4.74
C GLU A 308 3.04 -19.85 -4.74
N ALA A 309 2.25 -19.24 -3.85
CA ALA A 309 2.16 -17.79 -3.72
C ALA A 309 3.51 -17.12 -3.42
N TYR A 310 4.32 -17.73 -2.55
CA TYR A 310 5.63 -17.21 -2.20
C TYR A 310 6.64 -17.34 -3.34
N ARG A 311 6.49 -18.34 -4.22
CA ARG A 311 7.35 -18.45 -5.42
C ARG A 311 7.10 -17.29 -6.37
N GLU A 312 5.83 -16.99 -6.65
CA GLU A 312 5.46 -15.85 -7.49
C GLU A 312 5.97 -14.53 -6.89
N TYR A 313 5.87 -14.37 -5.58
CA TYR A 313 6.44 -13.22 -4.87
C TYR A 313 7.96 -13.09 -5.07
N LEU A 314 8.72 -14.18 -4.97
CA LEU A 314 10.16 -14.17 -5.24
C LEU A 314 10.47 -13.86 -6.71
N ASP A 315 9.68 -14.36 -7.65
CA ASP A 315 9.87 -14.08 -9.07
C ASP A 315 9.61 -12.61 -9.41
N HIS A 316 8.64 -11.97 -8.75
CA HIS A 316 8.39 -10.53 -8.87
C HIS A 316 9.40 -9.68 -8.09
N LEU A 317 10.00 -10.22 -7.03
CA LEU A 317 11.17 -9.61 -6.39
C LEU A 317 12.38 -9.59 -7.33
N ARG A 318 12.64 -10.70 -8.04
CA ARG A 318 13.70 -10.73 -9.08
C ARG A 318 13.43 -9.73 -10.19
N LEU A 319 12.18 -9.68 -10.68
CA LEU A 319 11.76 -8.73 -11.72
C LEU A 319 12.12 -7.28 -11.37
N VAL A 320 11.90 -6.86 -10.12
CA VAL A 320 12.24 -5.49 -9.69
C VAL A 320 13.71 -5.32 -9.37
N LEU A 321 14.40 -6.36 -8.87
CA LEU A 321 15.84 -6.29 -8.60
C LEU A 321 16.67 -6.16 -9.89
N ASP A 322 16.24 -6.79 -10.98
CA ASP A 322 16.86 -6.60 -12.31
C ASP A 322 16.77 -5.13 -12.77
N GLU A 323 15.69 -4.45 -12.40
CA GLU A 323 15.47 -3.04 -12.71
C GLU A 323 16.19 -2.10 -11.74
N VAL A 324 16.35 -2.50 -10.46
CA VAL A 324 17.22 -1.81 -9.50
C VAL A 324 18.69 -1.89 -9.93
N GLU A 325 19.16 -3.04 -10.42
CA GLU A 325 20.52 -3.17 -10.95
C GLU A 325 20.77 -2.15 -12.05
N ARG A 326 19.84 -2.05 -13.02
CA ARG A 326 19.90 -1.05 -14.08
C ARG A 326 19.91 0.38 -13.54
N LEU A 327 19.12 0.69 -12.52
CA LEU A 327 19.13 2.01 -11.88
C LEU A 327 20.51 2.32 -11.27
N LEU A 328 21.10 1.37 -10.54
CA LEU A 328 22.41 1.53 -9.89
C LEU A 328 23.55 1.74 -10.91
N GLU A 329 23.44 1.15 -12.11
CA GLU A 329 24.40 1.34 -13.21
C GLU A 329 24.22 2.65 -13.99
N ASN A 330 23.20 3.47 -13.64
CA ASN A 330 22.81 4.68 -14.37
C ASN A 330 22.48 5.87 -13.44
N LEU A 331 22.91 5.81 -12.18
CA LEU A 331 22.80 6.87 -11.19
C LEU A 331 24.17 7.10 -10.54
N ASN A 332 24.50 8.34 -10.16
CA ASN A 332 25.68 8.61 -9.33
C ASN A 332 25.25 8.88 -7.89
N ALA A 333 25.57 7.97 -6.98
CA ALA A 333 25.29 8.10 -5.56
C ALA A 333 26.34 7.35 -4.74
N GLU A 334 26.97 8.01 -3.77
CA GLU A 334 27.98 7.39 -2.91
C GLU A 334 27.31 6.50 -1.86
N ASP A 335 26.19 6.95 -1.29
CA ASP A 335 25.43 6.21 -0.28
C ASP A 335 24.02 5.87 -0.81
N VAL A 336 23.83 4.62 -1.25
CA VAL A 336 22.54 4.09 -1.68
C VAL A 336 21.98 3.13 -0.65
N VAL A 337 20.71 3.27 -0.30
CA VAL A 337 19.98 2.35 0.56
C VAL A 337 18.84 1.68 -0.21
N ILE A 338 18.76 0.35 -0.15
CA ILE A 338 17.60 -0.43 -0.62
C ILE A 338 16.84 -0.96 0.61
N THR A 339 15.57 -0.60 0.72
CA THR A 339 14.68 -0.93 1.84
C THR A 339 13.25 -1.16 1.34
N ALA A 340 12.29 -1.30 2.26
CA ALA A 340 10.87 -1.42 1.99
C ALA A 340 10.07 -0.45 2.86
N ASP A 341 8.88 -0.07 2.39
CA ASP A 341 7.90 0.69 3.17
C ASP A 341 7.24 -0.22 4.23
N HIS A 342 7.00 -1.48 3.90
CA HIS A 342 6.58 -2.54 4.82
C HIS A 342 6.94 -3.92 4.24
N GLY A 343 6.57 -5.00 4.95
CA GLY A 343 6.60 -6.37 4.45
C GLY A 343 5.20 -6.95 4.23
N GLU A 344 5.12 -8.27 4.03
CA GLU A 344 3.89 -8.96 3.60
C GLU A 344 3.64 -10.26 4.37
N ALA A 345 2.39 -10.51 4.80
CA ALA A 345 2.02 -11.77 5.44
C ALA A 345 1.36 -12.77 4.46
N PHE A 346 1.85 -14.00 4.49
CA PHE A 346 1.41 -15.15 3.72
C PHE A 346 0.69 -16.19 4.61
N GLY A 347 -0.02 -15.74 5.64
CA GLY A 347 -0.79 -16.57 6.58
C GLY A 347 -0.20 -16.65 7.99
N GLU A 348 0.92 -15.97 8.27
CA GLU A 348 1.53 -15.92 9.60
C GLU A 348 0.51 -15.42 10.63
N TYR A 349 0.23 -16.24 11.66
CA TYR A 349 -0.80 -15.95 12.67
C TYR A 349 -2.20 -15.64 12.12
N GLY A 350 -2.51 -16.11 10.90
CA GLY A 350 -3.78 -15.86 10.21
C GLY A 350 -3.84 -14.50 9.52
N PHE A 351 -2.76 -13.73 9.50
CA PHE A 351 -2.66 -12.50 8.72
C PHE A 351 -2.28 -12.83 7.28
N TYR A 352 -2.98 -12.18 6.36
CA TYR A 352 -2.74 -12.26 4.93
C TYR A 352 -2.70 -10.83 4.41
N ARG A 353 -1.87 -10.61 3.40
CA ARG A 353 -1.52 -9.29 2.92
C ARG A 353 -0.74 -8.47 3.96
N HIS A 354 -0.64 -7.17 3.74
CA HIS A 354 -0.32 -6.15 4.73
C HIS A 354 -1.61 -5.52 5.27
N VAL A 355 -1.64 -5.21 6.57
CA VAL A 355 -2.79 -4.56 7.21
C VAL A 355 -2.33 -3.50 8.19
N ILE A 356 -3.04 -2.36 8.19
CA ILE A 356 -2.72 -1.18 9.00
C ILE A 356 -2.53 -1.50 10.49
N GLY A 357 -1.49 -0.92 11.10
CA GLY A 357 -1.20 -1.07 12.53
C GLY A 357 -0.66 -2.43 12.94
N CYS A 358 -0.32 -3.32 12.01
CA CYS A 358 0.11 -4.68 12.32
C CYS A 358 1.51 -4.72 12.95
N PRO A 359 1.70 -5.32 14.13
CA PRO A 359 3.00 -5.37 14.79
C PRO A 359 3.87 -6.57 14.39
N LEU A 360 3.44 -7.38 13.41
CA LEU A 360 4.16 -8.59 13.06
C LEU A 360 5.50 -8.27 12.38
N PRO A 361 6.61 -8.94 12.76
CA PRO A 361 7.91 -8.71 12.14
C PRO A 361 7.90 -8.90 10.62
N CYS A 362 7.13 -9.86 10.09
CA CYS A 362 7.04 -10.06 8.64
C CYS A 362 6.43 -8.88 7.87
N MET A 363 5.77 -7.93 8.55
CA MET A 363 5.26 -6.68 7.95
C MET A 363 6.04 -5.45 8.38
N ARG A 364 6.71 -5.46 9.53
CA ARG A 364 7.38 -4.28 10.09
C ARG A 364 8.89 -4.32 10.06
N GLU A 365 9.51 -5.48 10.07
CA GLU A 365 10.96 -5.59 9.90
C GLU A 365 11.25 -5.58 8.40
N VAL A 366 11.96 -4.55 7.93
CA VAL A 366 12.28 -4.32 6.51
C VAL A 366 13.79 -4.36 6.31
N PRO A 367 14.27 -4.76 5.12
CA PRO A 367 15.70 -4.81 4.83
C PRO A 367 16.32 -3.41 4.87
N TRP A 368 17.61 -3.32 5.22
CA TRP A 368 18.36 -2.06 5.13
C TRP A 368 19.70 -2.34 4.45
N VAL A 369 19.67 -2.50 3.12
CA VAL A 369 20.84 -2.84 2.31
C VAL A 369 21.56 -1.56 1.93
N LYS A 370 22.86 -1.50 2.20
CA LYS A 370 23.72 -0.37 1.80
C LYS A 370 24.56 -0.76 0.59
N THR A 371 24.59 0.10 -0.42
CA THR A 371 25.35 -0.08 -1.66
C THR A 371 25.75 1.29 -2.24
N THR A 372 26.29 1.31 -3.45
CA THR A 372 26.69 2.51 -4.19
C THR A 372 26.13 2.45 -5.62
N ALA A 373 26.00 3.60 -6.29
CA ALA A 373 25.62 3.66 -7.70
C ALA A 373 26.66 4.48 -8.50
N GLU A 374 27.00 4.00 -9.71
CA GLU A 374 27.86 4.71 -10.65
C GLU A 374 27.20 4.75 -12.02
N ASP A 375 27.01 5.95 -12.55
CA ASP A 375 26.40 6.13 -13.87
C ASP A 375 27.41 5.79 -14.97
N THR A 376 27.17 4.66 -15.64
CA THR A 376 27.99 4.20 -16.75
C THR A 376 27.73 4.97 -18.06
N GLY A 377 26.63 5.72 -18.13
CA GLY A 377 26.20 6.46 -19.33
C GLY A 377 25.81 5.55 -20.51
N MET A 378 25.50 4.28 -20.25
CA MET A 378 25.20 3.27 -21.28
C MET A 378 23.71 3.13 -21.59
N TYR A 379 22.86 3.75 -20.79
CA TYR A 379 21.42 3.71 -20.93
C TYR A 379 20.83 5.12 -20.91
N ASP A 380 20.01 5.43 -21.92
CA ASP A 380 19.27 6.69 -22.03
C ASP A 380 17.79 6.41 -21.72
N PRO A 381 17.18 7.10 -20.74
CA PRO A 381 15.75 6.93 -20.47
C PRO A 381 14.91 7.53 -21.61
N GLU A 382 13.85 6.84 -21.99
CA GLU A 382 12.91 7.18 -23.07
C GLU A 382 11.44 7.19 -22.61
N ALA A 383 11.19 6.89 -21.34
CA ALA A 383 9.88 6.81 -20.74
C ALA A 383 9.17 8.16 -20.78
N PRO A 384 7.91 8.19 -21.23
CA PRO A 384 7.16 9.44 -21.25
C PRO A 384 6.91 9.93 -19.83
N GLU A 385 6.94 11.26 -19.66
CA GLU A 385 6.45 11.89 -18.44
C GLU A 385 4.96 11.52 -18.23
N PRO A 386 4.52 11.31 -16.98
CA PRO A 386 3.10 11.15 -16.67
C PRO A 386 2.32 12.41 -17.09
N GLU A 387 1.08 12.25 -17.55
CA GLU A 387 0.27 13.39 -18.00
C GLU A 387 -0.01 14.37 -16.84
N SER A 388 0.30 15.65 -17.03
CA SER A 388 0.09 16.70 -16.02
C SER A 388 -1.39 17.12 -15.95
N GLU A 389 -2.00 17.02 -14.76
CA GLU A 389 -3.30 17.56 -14.33
C GLU A 389 -4.21 18.11 -15.44
N THR A 390 -5.07 17.27 -16.03
CA THR A 390 -6.40 17.72 -16.52
C THR A 390 -7.37 16.58 -16.84
N ASP A 391 -6.91 15.33 -16.93
CA ASP A 391 -7.79 14.18 -17.06
C ASP A 391 -7.80 13.35 -15.78
N SER A 392 -9.01 13.01 -15.34
CA SER A 392 -9.31 12.34 -14.09
C SER A 392 -8.83 10.88 -14.13
N VAL A 393 -7.53 10.65 -13.92
CA VAL A 393 -7.05 9.32 -13.57
C VAL A 393 -7.64 8.99 -12.20
N ASP A 394 -8.56 8.04 -12.16
CA ASP A 394 -9.24 7.64 -10.95
C ASP A 394 -8.29 6.85 -10.04
N VAL A 395 -7.79 7.53 -8.99
CA VAL A 395 -6.96 6.95 -7.93
C VAL A 395 -7.59 5.67 -7.38
N GLU A 396 -8.92 5.67 -7.20
CA GLU A 396 -9.64 4.53 -6.64
C GLU A 396 -9.54 3.31 -7.57
N SER A 397 -9.88 3.48 -8.85
CA SER A 397 -9.70 2.41 -9.86
C SER A 397 -8.26 1.89 -9.94
N ARG A 398 -7.24 2.76 -9.82
CA ARG A 398 -5.83 2.33 -9.88
C ARG A 398 -5.44 1.52 -8.64
N LEU A 399 -5.84 1.98 -7.45
CA LEU A 399 -5.60 1.27 -6.20
C LEU A 399 -6.37 -0.05 -6.14
N GLU A 400 -7.62 -0.12 -6.61
CA GLU A 400 -8.36 -1.38 -6.80
C GLU A 400 -7.60 -2.34 -7.73
N ASN A 401 -7.11 -1.85 -8.87
CA ASN A 401 -6.30 -2.64 -9.80
C ASN A 401 -4.98 -3.12 -9.19
N LEU A 402 -4.43 -2.39 -8.23
CA LEU A 402 -3.25 -2.80 -7.46
C LEU A 402 -3.61 -3.60 -6.19
N GLY A 403 -4.89 -3.90 -5.93
CA GLY A 403 -5.32 -4.70 -4.78
C GLY A 403 -5.30 -3.97 -3.43
N TYR A 404 -5.24 -2.64 -3.45
CA TYR A 404 -5.20 -1.78 -2.27
C TYR A 404 -6.57 -1.46 -1.65
N LEU A 405 -7.66 -1.73 -2.37
CA LEU A 405 -9.04 -1.43 -1.97
C LEU A 405 -9.95 -2.66 -1.97
#